data_AF-A0A840UZQ9-F1
#
_entry.id   AF-A0A840UZQ9-F1
#
_cell.length_a   1.000
_cell.length_b   1.000
_cell.length_c   1.000
_cell.angle_alpha   90.00
_cell.angle_beta   90.00
_cell.angle_gamma   90.00
#
_symmetry.space_group_name_H-M   'P 1'
#
loop_
_entity.id
_entity.type
_entity.pdbx_description
1 polymer ?
#
loop_
_entity_poly.entity_id
_entity_poly.type
_entity_poly.pdbx_seq_one_letter_code
_entity_poly.pdbx_strand_id
1 'polypeptide(L)' 'MNFVFICPETNAIFATEDFSLAENHGVQTDHNGGKVLHATVVLNSPCPYCRKIHRYRAKDLACPFHANSGASIQLADHD' A
#
# COMPACT_ATOMS: atom_id res chain seq x y z
N MET A 1 -2.67 -6.52 13.33
CA MET A 1 -2.49 -7.00 11.93
C MET A 1 -1.42 -6.12 11.31
N ASN A 2 -0.29 -6.69 10.89
CA ASN A 2 0.87 -5.89 10.48
C ASN A 2 0.78 -5.52 9.00
N PHE A 3 0.85 -4.23 8.70
CA PHE A 3 1.02 -3.74 7.34
C PHE A 3 2.50 -3.60 7.03
N VAL A 4 2.87 -3.94 5.79
CA VAL A 4 4.24 -3.79 5.30
C VAL A 4 4.40 -2.40 4.68
N PHE A 5 5.40 -1.68 5.15
CA PHE A 5 5.74 -0.34 4.70
C PHE A 5 7.17 -0.31 4.17
N ILE A 6 7.44 0.64 3.27
CA ILE A 6 8.77 0.91 2.73
C ILE A 6 9.15 2.32 3.18
N CYS A 7 10.32 2.47 3.82
CA CYS A 7 10.83 3.78 4.19
C CYS A 7 11.29 4.52 2.92
N PRO A 8 10.73 5.70 2.56
CA PRO A 8 11.14 6.45 1.37
C PRO A 8 12.56 7.02 1.45
N GLU A 9 13.14 7.12 2.65
CA GLU A 9 14.48 7.69 2.84
C GLU A 9 15.60 6.65 2.68
N THR A 10 15.34 5.41 3.12
CA THR A 10 16.35 4.35 3.19
C THR A 10 16.01 3.13 2.31
N ASN A 11 14.83 3.15 1.68
CA ASN A 11 14.22 2.00 0.98
C ASN A 11 14.09 0.72 1.83
N ALA A 12 14.26 0.82 3.15
CA ALA A 12 14.16 -0.31 4.05
C ALA A 12 12.69 -0.71 4.30
N ILE A 13 12.44 -2.00 4.31
CA ILE A 13 11.11 -2.58 4.51
C ILE A 13 10.91 -2.87 6.00
N PHE A 14 9.74 -2.53 6.53
CA PHE A 14 9.34 -2.88 7.91
C PHE A 14 7.85 -3.16 7.98
N ALA A 15 7.45 -3.92 8.99
CA ALA A 15 6.06 -4.21 9.27
C ALA A 15 5.66 -3.56 10.60
N THR A 16 4.49 -2.91 10.64
CA THR A 16 3.94 -2.35 11.88
C THR A 16 2.41 -2.34 11.84
N GLU A 17 1.80 -2.43 13.02
CA GLU A 17 0.37 -2.19 13.23
C GLU A 17 0.08 -0.79 13.80
N ASP A 18 1.14 -0.05 14.15
CA ASP A 18 1.05 1.26 14.79
C ASP A 18 0.86 2.37 13.73
N PHE A 19 -0.30 2.35 13.08
CA PHE A 19 -0.70 3.33 12.08
C PHE A 19 -2.17 3.74 12.24
N SER A 20 -2.49 4.92 11.72
CA SER A 20 -3.85 5.46 11.67
C SER A 20 -4.26 5.79 10.24
N LEU A 21 -5.53 5.63 9.92
CA LEU A 21 -6.11 6.08 8.66
C LEU A 21 -6.56 7.54 8.81
N ALA A 22 -5.96 8.42 8.01
CA ALA A 22 -6.39 9.79 7.79
C ALA A 22 -7.08 9.92 6.42
N GLU A 23 -7.94 10.92 6.24
CA GLU A 23 -8.54 11.25 4.94
C GLU A 23 -9.20 10.04 4.26
N ASN A 24 -10.00 9.27 5.01
CA ASN A 24 -10.63 8.06 4.50
C ASN A 24 -11.85 8.42 3.62
N HIS A 25 -11.64 8.39 2.30
CA HIS A 25 -12.68 8.59 1.29
C HIS A 25 -13.34 7.27 0.84
N GLY A 26 -13.09 6.16 1.54
CA GLY A 26 -13.65 4.86 1.25
C GLY A 26 -13.04 4.17 0.02
N VAL A 27 -13.69 3.11 -0.43
CA VAL A 27 -13.24 2.32 -1.59
C VAL A 27 -13.74 2.98 -2.87
N GLN A 28 -12.81 3.36 -3.74
CA GLN A 28 -13.08 3.88 -5.07
C GLN A 28 -12.72 2.85 -6.13
N THR A 29 -13.40 2.92 -7.27
CA THR A 29 -13.06 2.09 -8.42
C THR A 29 -12.07 2.86 -9.29
N ASP A 30 -10.88 2.30 -9.50
CA ASP A 30 -9.88 2.83 -10.42
C ASP A 30 -10.34 2.67 -11.88
N HIS A 31 -9.68 3.37 -12.81
CA HIS A 31 -9.91 3.32 -14.24
C HIS A 31 -9.89 1.87 -14.81
N ASN A 32 -9.13 0.97 -14.19
CA ASN A 32 -9.07 -0.44 -14.60
C ASN A 32 -10.18 -1.33 -13.97
N GLY A 33 -11.17 -0.74 -13.31
CA GLY A 33 -12.23 -1.46 -12.60
C GLY A 33 -11.79 -2.05 -11.24
N GLY A 34 -10.56 -1.80 -10.82
CA GLY A 34 -10.01 -2.27 -9.54
C GLY A 34 -10.54 -1.47 -8.36
N LYS A 35 -10.88 -2.15 -7.26
CA LYS A 35 -11.28 -1.49 -6.01
C LYS A 35 -10.05 -1.05 -5.23
N VAL A 36 -9.85 0.25 -5.09
CA VAL A 36 -8.75 0.86 -4.34
C VAL A 36 -9.28 1.63 -3.14
N LEU A 37 -8.66 1.45 -1.97
CA LEU A 37 -8.98 2.27 -0.80
C LEU A 37 -8.37 3.66 -0.98
N HIS A 38 -9.21 4.68 -1.11
CA HIS A 38 -8.78 6.07 -1.17
C HIS A 38 -8.66 6.61 0.25
N ALA A 39 -7.55 6.32 0.90
CA ALA A 39 -7.23 6.82 2.23
C ALA A 39 -5.74 7.14 2.36
N THR A 40 -5.39 7.97 3.32
CA THR A 40 -4.00 8.22 3.73
C THR A 40 -3.70 7.39 4.98
N VAL A 41 -2.64 6.60 4.96
CA VAL A 41 -2.14 5.88 6.13
C VAL A 41 -0.99 6.67 6.74
N VAL A 42 -1.08 6.96 8.02
CA VAL A 42 -0.07 7.71 8.78
C VAL A 42 0.50 6.81 9.87
N LEU A 43 1.83 6.72 9.96
CA LEU A 43 2.46 6.02 11.08
C LEU A 43 2.25 6.81 12.37
N ASN A 44 1.80 6.13 13.43
CA ASN A 44 1.69 6.77 14.74
C ASN A 44 3.07 6.86 15.42
N SER A 45 3.93 5.87 15.16
CA SER A 45 5.33 5.84 15.62
C SER A 45 6.34 6.21 14.53
N PRO A 46 7.51 6.77 14.89
CA PRO A 46 8.58 7.06 13.95
C PRO A 46 9.08 5.82 13.23
N CYS A 47 9.41 5.97 11.95
CA CYS A 47 10.06 4.93 11.17
C CYS A 47 11.33 4.41 11.89
N PRO A 48 11.51 3.10 12.05
CA PRO A 48 12.66 2.55 12.79
C PRO A 48 14.00 2.87 12.11
N TYR A 49 13.99 3.11 10.79
CA TYR A 49 15.20 3.33 9.99
C TYR A 49 15.61 4.80 9.89
N CYS A 50 14.67 5.71 9.64
CA CYS A 50 14.98 7.14 9.43
C CYS A 50 14.45 8.06 10.54
N ARG A 51 13.71 7.52 11.52
CA ARG A 51 13.12 8.24 12.66
C ARG A 51 12.14 9.36 12.30
N LYS A 52 11.65 9.41 11.04
CA LYS A 52 10.60 10.34 10.59
C LYS A 52 9.23 9.67 10.63
N ILE A 53 8.18 10.47 10.76
CA ILE A 53 6.79 10.03 10.60
C ILE A 53 6.46 10.03 9.10
N HIS A 54 6.01 8.89 8.58
CA HIS A 54 5.66 8.73 7.18
C HIS A 54 4.15 8.71 6.97
N ARG A 55 3.75 9.24 5.81
CA ARG A 55 2.38 9.22 5.29
C ARG A 55 2.40 8.50 3.95
N TYR A 56 1.55 7.49 3.81
CA TYR A 56 1.42 6.66 2.62
C TYR A 56 0.01 6.79 2.09
N ARG A 57 -0.17 6.73 0.77
CA ARG A 57 -1.52 6.56 0.23
C ARG A 57 -1.85 5.07 0.27
N ALA A 58 -3.04 4.71 0.72
CA ALA A 58 -3.46 3.32 0.83
C ALA A 58 -3.39 2.58 -0.53
N LYS A 59 -3.57 3.29 -1.65
CA LYS A 59 -3.37 2.74 -3.01
C LYS A 59 -1.93 2.33 -3.35
N ASP A 60 -0.94 2.95 -2.70
CA ASP A 60 0.49 2.66 -2.92
C ASP A 60 0.97 1.54 -1.99
N LEU A 61 0.15 1.15 -1.00
CA LEU A 61 0.44 0.03 -0.12
C LEU A 61 -0.07 -1.26 -0.75
N ALA A 62 0.74 -2.32 -0.67
CA ALA A 62 0.31 -3.64 -1.08
C ALA A 62 -0.81 -4.12 -0.13
N CYS A 63 -2.03 -4.30 -0.67
CA CYS A 63 -3.13 -4.89 0.09
C CYS A 63 -2.80 -6.37 0.38
N PRO A 64 -2.66 -6.79 1.65
CA PRO A 64 -2.36 -8.19 1.99
C PRO A 64 -3.47 -9.16 1.58
N PHE A 65 -4.67 -8.65 1.30
CA PHE A 65 -5.82 -9.42 0.82
C PHE A 65 -5.92 -9.53 -0.71
N HIS A 66 -5.08 -8.81 -1.46
CA HIS A 66 -5.13 -8.78 -2.93
C HIS A 66 -4.19 -9.78 -3.60
N ALA A 67 -3.81 -10.85 -2.88
CA ALA A 67 -2.95 -11.91 -3.38
C ALA A 67 -3.67 -12.93 -4.30
N ASN A 68 -4.90 -12.69 -4.77
CA ASN A 68 -5.64 -13.71 -5.53
C ASN A 68 -6.54 -13.22 -6.68
N SER A 69 -6.18 -12.16 -7.40
CA SER A 69 -6.93 -11.77 -8.62
C SER A 69 -5.99 -11.53 -9.79
N GLY A 70 -5.44 -12.64 -10.32
CA GLY A 70 -5.13 -12.82 -11.75
C GLY A 70 -4.31 -11.75 -12.45
N ALA A 71 -3.00 -11.70 -12.20
CA ALA A 71 -2.07 -11.30 -13.25
C ALA A 71 -1.99 -12.45 -14.27
N SER A 72 -2.97 -12.53 -15.18
CA SER A 72 -2.81 -13.28 -16.42
C SER A 72 -1.76 -12.55 -17.24
N ILE A 73 -0.53 -13.02 -17.15
CA ILE A 73 0.54 -12.66 -18.07
C ILE A 73 0.15 -13.35 -19.39
N GLN A 74 -0.62 -12.65 -20.23
CA GLN A 74 -0.91 -13.11 -21.58
C GLN A 74 0.41 -12.97 -22.35
N LEU A 75 1.14 -14.08 -22.44
CA LEU A 75 2.25 -14.24 -23.37
C LEU A 75 1.70 -13.92 -24.77
N ALA A 76 2.27 -12.89 -25.40
CA ALA A 76 2.05 -12.64 -26.81
C ALA A 76 2.74 -13.77 -27.59
N ASP A 77 1.94 -14.68 -28.13
CA ASP A 77 2.34 -15.54 -29.24
C ASP A 77 1.94 -14.81 -30.54
N HIS A 78 2.94 -14.55 -31.37
CA HIS A 78 2.86 -13.81 -32.63
C HIS A 78 3.03 -14.83 -33.75
N ASP A 79 2.02 -14.98 -34.61
CA ASP A 79 2.11 -15.65 -35.92
C ASP A 79 1.85 -14.61 -37.02
#